data_AF-A0A3M1MWI4-F1
#
_entry.id   AF-A0A3M1MWI4-F1
#
_cell.length_a   1.000
_cell.length_b   1.000
_cell.length_c   1.000
_cell.angle_alpha   90.00
_cell.angle_beta   90.00
_cell.angle_gamma   90.00
#
_symmetry.space_group_name_H-M   'P 1'
#
loop_
_entity.id
_entity.type
_entity.pdbx_description
1 polymer ?
#
loop_
_entity_poly.entity_id
_entity_poly.type
_entity_poly.pdbx_seq_one_letter_code
_entity_poly.pdbx_strand_id
1 'polypeptide(L)'
;WNDSIVYQFDADGNILRSVSTGLNIADLAFNPATGHLFISNNAASGFDVYVLDVNADFAILGGFDVPGLGDLAQAGLTLDCNGNLYLADQSTNVVRKAASGETGVCAWQAIPWLTLSSSSGTLPAGSAQSVTLTFDAAGLGVGTYNAHLKVNTTNAGGSSASIPLTLHVNASYGVTATLQTAPQQANAGETVQYTVAVTNTGNAPDLYDITISGAAWSTSAPALIGYLNGGETGTFSVYVTVPGGVPGESDQAQVTVTSRKDALQSASVVVTTTAKGYAVFLPVLVR
;
A
#
# COMPACT_ATOMS: atom_id res chain seq x y z
N TRP A 1 29.83 8.01 -30.51
CA TRP A 1 28.55 8.51 -29.96
C TRP A 1 28.50 8.01 -28.53
N ASN A 2 28.06 8.89 -27.59
CA ASN A 2 28.00 8.70 -26.13
C ASN A 2 29.29 8.23 -25.41
N ASP A 3 29.24 8.23 -24.09
CA ASP A 3 30.27 7.80 -23.13
C ASP A 3 30.00 6.39 -22.55
N SER A 4 29.05 5.65 -23.14
CA SER A 4 28.55 4.35 -22.70
C SER A 4 27.95 4.34 -21.28
N ILE A 5 27.59 5.50 -20.74
CA ILE A 5 27.07 5.64 -19.38
C ILE A 5 25.56 5.91 -19.39
N VAL A 6 24.83 5.20 -18.53
CA VAL A 6 23.46 5.54 -18.15
C VAL A 6 23.49 6.38 -16.90
N TYR A 7 22.81 7.53 -16.94
CA TYR A 7 22.67 8.43 -15.81
C TYR A 7 21.23 8.44 -15.30
N GLN A 8 21.06 8.27 -14.00
CA GLN A 8 19.80 8.44 -13.29
C GLN A 8 19.83 9.79 -12.58
N PHE A 9 18.75 10.57 -12.71
CA PHE A 9 18.64 11.89 -12.11
C PHE A 9 17.36 11.99 -11.28
N ASP A 10 17.36 12.91 -10.30
CA ASP A 10 16.12 13.36 -9.67
C ASP A 10 15.37 14.38 -10.55
N ALA A 11 14.21 14.83 -10.08
CA ALA A 11 13.37 15.79 -10.79
C ALA A 11 14.02 17.19 -10.93
N ASP A 12 15.03 17.50 -10.10
CA ASP A 12 15.79 18.75 -10.13
C ASP A 12 17.00 18.67 -11.08
N GLY A 13 17.26 17.49 -11.66
CA GLY A 13 18.37 17.24 -12.58
C GLY A 13 19.68 16.89 -11.90
N ASN A 14 19.69 16.58 -10.61
CA ASN A 14 20.89 16.09 -9.91
C ASN A 14 21.14 14.63 -10.28
N ILE A 15 22.39 14.27 -10.60
CA ILE A 15 22.77 12.87 -10.85
C ILE A 15 22.68 12.11 -9.52
N LEU A 16 21.80 11.11 -9.48
CA LEU A 16 21.68 10.16 -8.39
C LEU A 16 22.65 9.00 -8.56
N ARG A 17 22.85 8.55 -9.81
CA ARG A 17 23.64 7.37 -10.15
C ARG A 17 24.16 7.45 -11.58
N SER A 18 25.35 6.91 -11.81
CA SER A 18 25.93 6.72 -13.15
C SER A 18 26.46 5.30 -13.28
N VAL A 19 26.17 4.64 -14.40
CA VAL A 19 26.59 3.26 -14.66
C VAL A 19 27.18 3.14 -16.06
N SER A 20 28.43 2.70 -16.13
CA SER A 20 29.06 2.35 -17.40
C SER A 20 28.57 0.98 -17.86
N THR A 21 27.86 0.94 -18.98
CA THR A 21 27.28 -0.29 -19.55
C THR A 21 28.23 -0.98 -20.53
N GLY A 22 29.22 -0.24 -21.05
CA GLY A 22 30.08 -0.70 -22.14
C GLY A 22 29.38 -0.83 -23.50
N LEU A 23 28.11 -0.41 -23.60
CA LEU A 23 27.31 -0.47 -24.83
C LEU A 23 27.43 0.84 -25.62
N ASN A 24 27.24 0.77 -26.94
CA ASN A 24 27.20 1.93 -27.82
C ASN A 24 25.78 2.51 -27.85
N ILE A 25 25.36 3.18 -26.77
CA ILE A 25 23.98 3.66 -26.53
C ILE A 25 23.50 4.69 -27.58
N ALA A 26 22.75 4.26 -28.58
CA ALA A 26 22.08 5.19 -29.50
C ALA A 26 20.94 5.94 -28.81
N ASP A 27 20.12 5.22 -28.04
CA ASP A 27 18.97 5.77 -27.33
C ASP A 27 18.45 4.76 -26.28
N LEU A 28 17.54 5.21 -25.42
CA LEU A 28 17.00 4.46 -24.29
C LEU A 28 15.47 4.46 -24.29
N ALA A 29 14.85 3.34 -23.94
CA ALA A 29 13.42 3.28 -23.63
C ALA A 29 13.19 2.49 -22.34
N PHE A 30 12.32 2.98 -21.45
CA PHE A 30 12.15 2.41 -20.11
C PHE A 30 10.72 1.93 -19.88
N ASN A 31 10.58 0.73 -19.33
CA ASN A 31 9.31 0.23 -18.79
C ASN A 31 9.34 0.27 -17.25
N PRO A 32 8.66 1.23 -16.61
CA PRO A 32 8.64 1.34 -15.15
C PRO A 32 7.89 0.19 -14.46
N ALA A 33 7.00 -0.52 -15.15
CA ALA A 33 6.25 -1.63 -14.55
C ALA A 33 7.12 -2.87 -14.32
N THR A 34 8.10 -3.10 -15.19
CA THR A 34 9.07 -4.21 -15.09
C THR A 34 10.40 -3.78 -14.51
N GLY A 35 10.73 -2.48 -14.56
CA GLY A 35 12.05 -1.98 -14.22
C GLY A 35 13.10 -2.29 -15.31
N HIS A 36 12.68 -2.59 -16.53
CA HIS A 36 13.61 -2.88 -17.61
C HIS A 36 13.89 -1.64 -18.47
N LEU A 37 15.18 -1.43 -18.74
CA LEU A 37 15.70 -0.40 -19.63
C LEU A 37 16.17 -1.06 -20.92
N PHE A 38 15.53 -0.70 -22.02
CA PHE A 38 15.92 -1.09 -23.37
C PHE A 38 16.94 -0.10 -23.91
N ILE A 39 18.03 -0.62 -24.44
CA ILE A 39 19.14 0.15 -25.00
C ILE A 39 19.26 -0.20 -26.47
N SER A 40 19.09 0.79 -27.33
CA SER A 40 19.41 0.68 -28.75
C SER A 40 20.92 0.79 -28.89
N ASN A 41 21.58 -0.25 -29.41
CA ASN A 41 23.03 -0.37 -29.40
C ASN A 41 23.59 -0.21 -30.83
N ASN A 42 24.20 0.95 -31.11
CA ASN A 42 24.85 1.23 -32.38
C ASN A 42 26.24 0.59 -32.43
N ALA A 43 26.29 -0.70 -32.75
CA ALA A 43 27.53 -1.47 -32.83
C ALA A 43 27.56 -2.35 -34.08
N ALA A 44 28.75 -2.82 -34.42
CA ALA A 44 28.97 -3.80 -35.49
C ALA A 44 28.85 -5.26 -35.02
N SER A 45 28.57 -5.48 -33.75
CA SER A 45 28.45 -6.80 -33.13
C SER A 45 27.66 -6.71 -31.82
N GLY A 46 27.07 -7.82 -31.41
CA GLY A 46 26.16 -7.85 -30.27
C GLY A 46 24.72 -7.71 -30.73
N PHE A 47 23.81 -7.41 -29.80
CA PHE A 47 22.41 -7.22 -30.12
C PHE A 47 22.11 -5.80 -30.58
N ASP A 48 21.10 -5.65 -31.44
CA ASP A 48 20.51 -4.35 -31.77
C ASP A 48 19.90 -3.68 -30.52
N VAL A 49 19.23 -4.47 -29.68
CA VAL A 49 18.60 -4.01 -28.45
C VAL A 49 19.08 -4.85 -27.28
N TYR A 50 19.62 -4.20 -26.25
CA TYR A 50 19.91 -4.81 -24.95
C TYR A 50 18.81 -4.48 -23.94
N VAL A 51 18.58 -5.40 -23.00
CA VAL A 51 17.63 -5.22 -21.89
C VAL A 51 18.42 -5.27 -20.58
N LEU A 52 18.32 -4.21 -19.79
CA LEU A 52 18.98 -4.08 -18.50
C LEU A 52 17.92 -3.97 -17.39
N ASP A 53 18.18 -4.58 -16.23
CA ASP A 53 17.31 -4.46 -15.05
C ASP A 53 17.79 -3.33 -14.13
N VAL A 54 17.02 -2.24 -14.07
CA VAL A 54 17.38 -1.07 -13.24
C VAL A 54 17.31 -1.39 -11.74
N ASN A 55 16.53 -2.39 -11.34
CA ASN A 55 16.39 -2.84 -9.95
C ASN A 55 17.54 -3.76 -9.53
N ALA A 56 18.24 -4.37 -10.48
CA ALA A 56 19.40 -5.23 -10.26
C ALA A 56 20.70 -4.56 -10.76
N ASP A 57 20.92 -3.33 -10.32
CA ASP A 57 22.15 -2.57 -10.60
C ASP A 57 22.43 -2.35 -12.12
N PHE A 58 21.38 -2.28 -12.96
CA PHE A 58 21.47 -2.28 -14.43
C PHE A 58 22.16 -3.53 -15.01
N ALA A 59 22.00 -4.69 -14.37
CA ALA A 59 22.46 -5.95 -14.92
C ALA A 59 21.89 -6.20 -16.33
N ILE A 60 22.74 -6.59 -17.27
CA ILE A 60 22.31 -7.00 -18.61
C ILE A 60 21.58 -8.34 -18.49
N LEU A 61 20.28 -8.34 -18.79
CA LEU A 61 19.45 -9.54 -18.80
C LEU A 61 19.59 -10.31 -20.13
N GLY A 62 19.87 -9.60 -21.22
CA GLY A 62 19.99 -10.15 -22.56
C GLY A 62 19.78 -9.09 -23.63
N GLY A 63 19.42 -9.53 -24.83
CA GLY A 63 19.10 -8.67 -25.95
C GLY A 63 18.58 -9.45 -27.14
N PHE A 64 18.23 -8.74 -28.20
CA PHE A 64 17.73 -9.31 -29.44
C PHE A 64 18.02 -8.42 -30.64
N ASP A 65 18.07 -9.05 -31.82
CA ASP A 65 18.20 -8.35 -33.10
C ASP A 65 16.83 -8.03 -33.70
N VAL A 66 16.73 -6.89 -34.35
CA VAL A 66 15.52 -6.39 -34.99
C VAL A 66 15.61 -6.73 -36.49
N PRO A 67 14.70 -7.54 -37.04
CA PRO A 67 14.79 -7.97 -38.44
C PRO A 67 14.98 -6.82 -39.45
N GLY A 68 16.08 -6.92 -40.20
CA GLY A 68 16.46 -5.98 -41.23
C GLY A 68 17.13 -4.70 -40.73
N LEU A 69 17.28 -4.50 -39.42
CA LEU A 69 18.13 -3.46 -38.87
C LEU A 69 19.59 -3.90 -39.04
N GLY A 70 20.40 -3.05 -39.67
CA GLY A 70 21.80 -3.37 -39.95
C GLY A 70 22.73 -2.96 -38.83
N ASP A 71 23.96 -3.47 -38.90
CA ASP A 71 25.08 -3.01 -38.08
C ASP A 71 25.24 -1.48 -38.17
N LEU A 72 25.47 -0.83 -37.03
CA LEU A 72 25.67 0.61 -36.90
C LEU A 72 24.49 1.47 -37.42
N ALA A 73 23.30 0.90 -37.62
CA ALA A 73 22.13 1.59 -38.15
C ALA A 73 21.21 2.21 -37.08
N GLN A 74 21.47 1.95 -35.80
CA GLN A 74 20.64 2.31 -34.66
C GLN A 74 20.80 3.80 -34.30
N ALA A 75 19.72 4.58 -34.25
CA ALA A 75 19.81 6.02 -33.92
C ALA A 75 18.78 6.53 -32.89
N GLY A 76 17.68 5.80 -32.69
CA GLY A 76 16.60 6.23 -31.80
C GLY A 76 15.79 5.03 -31.32
N LEU A 77 15.15 5.17 -30.15
CA LEU A 77 14.36 4.13 -29.51
C LEU A 77 13.21 4.75 -28.72
N THR A 78 12.00 4.27 -28.93
CA THR A 78 10.87 4.59 -28.06
C THR A 78 10.00 3.37 -27.83
N LEU A 79 9.28 3.36 -26.70
CA LEU A 79 8.40 2.28 -26.28
C LEU A 79 6.98 2.84 -26.09
N ASP A 80 6.00 2.23 -26.76
CA ASP A 80 4.59 2.60 -26.60
C ASP A 80 3.90 1.86 -25.44
N CYS A 81 2.69 2.32 -25.08
CA CYS A 81 1.92 1.73 -23.98
C CYS A 81 1.52 0.25 -24.20
N ASN A 82 1.57 -0.23 -25.45
CA ASN A 82 1.25 -1.61 -25.81
C ASN A 82 2.50 -2.50 -25.79
N GLY A 83 3.66 -1.98 -25.39
CA GLY A 83 4.91 -2.72 -25.34
C GLY A 83 5.63 -2.82 -26.69
N ASN A 84 5.28 -2.01 -27.68
CA ASN A 84 6.00 -1.99 -28.94
C ASN A 84 7.18 -1.02 -28.88
N LEU A 85 8.34 -1.49 -29.33
CA LEU A 85 9.52 -0.66 -29.56
C LEU A 85 9.50 -0.14 -31.00
N TYR A 86 9.86 1.13 -31.16
CA TYR A 86 10.09 1.76 -32.45
C TYR A 86 11.52 2.26 -32.51
N LEU A 87 12.26 1.78 -33.50
CA LEU A 87 13.67 2.06 -33.71
C LEU A 87 13.86 2.88 -34.97
N ALA A 88 14.66 3.94 -34.89
CA ALA A 88 15.09 4.66 -36.08
C ALA A 88 16.29 3.95 -36.72
N ASP A 89 16.11 3.53 -37.98
CA ASP A 89 17.17 3.00 -38.83
C ASP A 89 17.75 4.14 -39.68
N GLN A 90 18.92 4.65 -39.30
CA GLN A 90 19.59 5.75 -39.99
C GLN A 90 20.20 5.35 -41.33
N SER A 91 20.41 4.05 -41.57
CA SER A 91 21.03 3.55 -42.80
C SER A 91 20.03 3.48 -43.95
N THR A 92 18.77 3.15 -43.64
CA THR A 92 17.71 2.99 -44.64
C THR A 92 16.58 4.01 -44.52
N ASN A 93 16.65 4.94 -43.55
CA ASN A 93 15.68 6.00 -43.32
C ASN A 93 14.25 5.49 -43.05
N VAL A 94 14.12 4.41 -42.28
CA VAL A 94 12.82 3.84 -41.88
C VAL A 94 12.72 3.72 -40.36
N VAL A 95 11.49 3.65 -39.87
CA VAL A 95 11.21 3.24 -38.49
C VAL A 95 10.89 1.76 -38.48
N ARG A 96 11.61 0.99 -37.67
CA ARG A 96 11.36 -0.44 -37.47
C ARG A 96 10.58 -0.64 -36.19
N LYS A 97 9.65 -1.59 -36.22
CA LYS A 97 8.84 -1.97 -35.06
C LYS A 97 9.29 -3.34 -34.55
N ALA A 98 9.52 -3.45 -33.25
CA ALA A 98 9.78 -4.70 -32.55
C ALA A 98 8.85 -4.84 -31.34
N ALA A 99 8.63 -6.07 -30.87
CA ALA A 99 7.96 -6.30 -29.60
C ALA A 99 8.99 -6.30 -28.47
N SER A 100 8.76 -5.54 -27.40
CA SER A 100 9.58 -5.65 -26.18
C SER A 100 9.36 -6.99 -25.46
N GLY A 101 8.19 -7.61 -25.68
CA GLY A 101 7.72 -8.76 -24.89
C GLY A 101 7.07 -8.36 -23.56
N GLU A 102 6.95 -7.06 -23.27
CA GLU A 102 6.47 -6.55 -21.99
C GLU A 102 5.13 -5.82 -22.10
N THR A 103 4.46 -5.70 -20.96
CA THR A 103 3.20 -4.96 -20.81
C THR A 103 3.31 -3.96 -19.65
N GLY A 104 2.28 -3.15 -19.44
CA GLY A 104 2.23 -2.24 -18.29
C GLY A 104 3.08 -0.96 -18.43
N VAL A 105 3.67 -0.71 -19.61
CA VAL A 105 4.54 0.47 -19.87
C VAL A 105 3.94 1.78 -19.39
N CYS A 106 2.64 1.96 -19.54
CA CYS A 106 1.92 3.17 -19.14
C CYS A 106 1.06 3.00 -17.88
N ALA A 107 1.26 1.93 -17.09
CA ALA A 107 0.50 1.70 -15.86
C ALA A 107 0.67 2.83 -14.84
N TRP A 108 1.80 3.55 -14.89
CA TRP A 108 2.03 4.76 -14.09
C TRP A 108 1.04 5.91 -14.36
N GLN A 109 0.32 5.87 -15.49
CA GLN A 109 -0.76 6.85 -15.78
C GLN A 109 -2.03 6.53 -15.00
N ALA A 110 -2.21 5.29 -14.55
CA ALA A 110 -3.32 4.92 -13.69
C ALA A 110 -2.99 5.35 -12.26
N ILE A 111 -3.75 6.31 -11.74
CA ILE A 111 -3.60 6.83 -10.38
C ILE A 111 -4.81 6.31 -9.59
N PRO A 112 -4.65 5.30 -8.71
CA PRO A 112 -5.79 4.61 -8.09
C PRO A 112 -6.74 5.53 -7.32
N TRP A 113 -6.20 6.62 -6.76
CA TRP A 113 -6.96 7.59 -5.96
C TRP A 113 -7.59 8.72 -6.78
N LEU A 114 -7.43 8.73 -8.11
CA LEU A 114 -7.92 9.79 -8.99
C LEU A 114 -8.67 9.21 -10.18
N THR A 115 -9.92 9.60 -10.35
CA THR A 115 -10.71 9.28 -11.54
C THR A 115 -11.23 10.54 -12.22
N LEU A 116 -11.38 10.48 -13.54
CA LEU A 116 -11.89 11.58 -14.36
C LEU A 116 -13.22 11.15 -14.99
N SER A 117 -14.18 12.07 -15.08
CA SER A 117 -15.44 11.82 -15.78
C SER A 117 -15.26 11.60 -17.28
N SER A 118 -14.20 12.14 -17.86
CA SER A 118 -13.73 11.84 -19.21
C SER A 118 -12.22 12.05 -19.33
N SER A 119 -11.56 11.17 -20.06
CA SER A 119 -10.11 11.26 -20.38
C SER A 119 -9.83 11.82 -21.78
N SER A 120 -10.87 12.02 -22.60
CA SER A 120 -10.74 12.58 -23.94
C SER A 120 -12.03 13.27 -24.39
N GLY A 121 -11.96 14.02 -25.49
CA GLY A 121 -13.11 14.70 -26.07
C GLY A 121 -12.72 15.59 -27.22
N THR A 122 -13.72 16.23 -27.84
CA THR A 122 -13.54 17.20 -28.92
C THR A 122 -14.22 18.50 -28.55
N LEU A 123 -13.48 19.60 -28.63
CA LEU A 123 -13.95 20.94 -28.30
C LEU A 123 -13.93 21.82 -29.55
N PRO A 124 -15.08 22.36 -30.00
CA PRO A 124 -15.11 23.38 -31.03
C PRO A 124 -14.40 24.66 -30.57
N ALA A 125 -13.97 25.48 -31.54
CA ALA A 125 -13.36 26.77 -31.25
C ALA A 125 -14.28 27.65 -30.38
N GLY A 126 -13.72 28.26 -29.35
CA GLY A 126 -14.45 29.13 -28.41
C GLY A 126 -15.38 28.40 -27.43
N SER A 127 -15.45 27.07 -27.47
CA SER A 127 -16.25 26.27 -26.54
C SER A 127 -15.44 25.83 -25.31
N ALA A 128 -16.15 25.46 -24.24
CA ALA A 128 -15.57 24.88 -23.04
C ALA A 128 -16.33 23.60 -22.64
N GLN A 129 -15.61 22.66 -22.04
CA GLN A 129 -16.17 21.42 -21.50
C GLN A 129 -15.58 21.22 -20.10
N SER A 130 -16.45 20.97 -19.13
CA SER A 130 -16.03 20.62 -17.77
C SER A 130 -15.67 19.14 -17.72
N VAL A 131 -14.55 18.84 -17.05
CA VAL A 131 -14.16 17.48 -16.65
C VAL A 131 -14.17 17.44 -15.14
N THR A 132 -14.90 16.49 -14.57
CA THR A 132 -14.98 16.30 -13.12
C THR A 132 -13.87 15.35 -12.70
N LEU A 133 -13.11 15.76 -11.67
CA LEU A 133 -12.09 14.94 -11.03
C LEU A 133 -12.66 14.43 -9.71
N THR A 134 -12.59 13.12 -9.48
CA THR A 134 -13.00 12.49 -8.24
C THR A 134 -11.77 11.91 -7.54
N PHE A 135 -11.57 12.32 -6.30
CA PHE A 135 -10.48 11.86 -5.44
C PHE A 135 -11.04 10.83 -4.45
N ASP A 136 -10.42 9.66 -4.38
CA ASP A 136 -10.78 8.59 -3.45
C ASP A 136 -9.59 8.27 -2.53
N ALA A 137 -9.76 8.54 -1.24
CA ALA A 137 -8.75 8.27 -0.22
C ALA A 137 -8.92 6.89 0.44
N ALA A 138 -9.92 6.09 0.04
CA ALA A 138 -10.17 4.79 0.62
C ALA A 138 -8.95 3.86 0.43
N GLY A 139 -8.53 3.21 1.53
CA GLY A 139 -7.37 2.31 1.52
C GLY A 139 -6.00 2.99 1.39
N LEU A 140 -5.94 4.31 1.21
CA LEU A 140 -4.68 5.04 1.23
C LEU A 140 -4.20 5.23 2.67
N GLY A 141 -2.89 5.06 2.87
CA GLY A 141 -2.24 5.46 4.11
C GLY A 141 -2.19 6.98 4.26
N VAL A 142 -2.02 7.45 5.49
CA VAL A 142 -1.78 8.87 5.80
C VAL A 142 -0.58 9.39 5.02
N GLY A 143 -0.74 10.54 4.38
CA GLY A 143 0.35 11.13 3.60
C GLY A 143 -0.11 12.15 2.57
N THR A 144 0.84 12.57 1.74
CA THR A 144 0.61 13.47 0.60
C THR A 144 0.87 12.71 -0.69
N TYR A 145 -0.12 12.73 -1.58
CA TYR A 145 -0.06 12.08 -2.88
C TYR A 145 -0.11 13.15 -3.96
N ASN A 146 0.91 13.16 -4.83
CA ASN A 146 1.04 14.14 -5.90
C ASN A 146 0.76 13.49 -7.25
N ALA A 147 0.12 14.24 -8.14
CA ALA A 147 -0.07 13.87 -9.53
C ALA A 147 -0.05 15.11 -10.43
N HIS A 148 0.04 14.89 -11.74
CA HIS A 148 -0.17 15.93 -12.73
C HIS A 148 -1.28 15.50 -13.69
N LEU A 149 -2.28 16.36 -13.86
CA LEU A 149 -3.24 16.23 -14.95
C LEU A 149 -2.62 16.88 -16.20
N LYS A 150 -2.26 16.05 -17.17
CA LYS A 150 -1.77 16.48 -18.47
C LYS A 150 -2.91 16.54 -19.48
N VAL A 151 -3.20 17.72 -19.99
CA VAL A 151 -4.18 17.94 -21.06
C VAL A 151 -3.43 18.16 -22.36
N ASN A 152 -3.67 17.31 -23.35
CA ASN A 152 -3.00 17.38 -24.66
C ASN A 152 -4.05 17.58 -25.76
N THR A 153 -3.68 18.32 -26.81
CA THR A 153 -4.45 18.34 -28.06
C THR A 153 -3.79 17.47 -29.11
N THR A 154 -4.60 16.80 -29.92
CA THR A 154 -4.17 16.06 -31.11
C THR A 154 -4.12 16.94 -32.37
N ASN A 155 -4.52 18.21 -32.28
CA ASN A 155 -4.50 19.14 -33.41
C ASN A 155 -3.07 19.54 -33.78
N ALA A 156 -2.85 19.83 -35.06
CA ALA A 156 -1.58 20.34 -35.56
C ALA A 156 -1.17 21.64 -34.83
N GLY A 157 0.09 21.70 -34.37
CA GLY A 157 0.61 22.80 -33.55
C GLY A 157 0.59 22.53 -32.03
N GLY A 158 0.04 21.39 -31.59
CA GLY A 158 0.28 20.73 -30.31
C GLY A 158 0.52 21.63 -29.08
N SER A 159 -0.54 22.03 -28.40
CA SER A 159 -0.44 22.62 -27.05
C SER A 159 -0.70 21.56 -25.97
N SER A 160 0.05 21.65 -24.87
CA SER A 160 -0.23 20.87 -23.67
C SER A 160 -0.29 21.75 -22.44
N ALA A 161 -1.18 21.42 -21.51
CA ALA A 161 -1.24 22.01 -20.18
C ALA A 161 -0.94 20.93 -19.14
N SER A 162 -0.22 21.29 -18.09
CA SER A 162 0.05 20.42 -16.95
C SER A 162 -0.48 21.11 -15.69
N ILE A 163 -1.40 20.45 -15.00
CA ILE A 163 -2.04 20.95 -13.79
C ILE A 163 -1.58 20.06 -12.63
N PRO A 164 -0.84 20.58 -11.64
CA PRO A 164 -0.46 19.80 -10.46
C PRO A 164 -1.70 19.53 -9.60
N LEU A 165 -1.81 18.30 -9.10
CA LEU A 165 -2.85 17.84 -8.20
C LEU A 165 -2.21 17.28 -6.94
N THR A 166 -2.81 17.58 -5.80
CA THR A 166 -2.33 17.12 -4.49
C THR A 166 -3.51 16.62 -3.67
N LEU A 167 -3.40 15.38 -3.18
CA LEU A 167 -4.32 14.78 -2.22
C LEU A 167 -3.62 14.64 -0.87
N HIS A 168 -4.21 15.21 0.18
CA HIS A 168 -3.77 15.02 1.55
C HIS A 168 -4.70 14.04 2.26
N VAL A 169 -4.15 12.90 2.67
CA VAL A 169 -4.84 11.91 3.51
C VAL A 169 -4.41 12.16 4.95
N ASN A 170 -5.33 12.70 5.75
CA ASN A 170 -5.07 13.01 7.15
C ASN A 170 -5.23 11.78 8.04
N ALA A 171 -4.50 11.75 9.15
CA ALA A 171 -4.70 10.74 10.17
C ALA A 171 -6.06 10.90 10.85
N SER A 172 -6.76 9.78 11.00
CA SER A 172 -7.95 9.61 11.80
C SER A 172 -7.72 8.43 12.75
N TYR A 173 -8.12 8.61 14.01
CA TYR A 173 -7.97 7.61 15.07
C TYR A 173 -9.35 7.15 15.52
N GLY A 174 -9.43 5.89 15.94
CA GLY A 174 -10.67 5.28 16.39
C GLY A 174 -10.40 3.90 16.95
N VAL A 175 -11.29 3.44 17.82
CA VAL A 175 -11.18 2.13 18.44
C VAL A 175 -12.54 1.53 18.70
N THR A 176 -12.63 0.21 18.53
CA THR A 176 -13.74 -0.59 19.04
C THR A 176 -13.18 -1.77 19.81
N ALA A 177 -13.93 -2.23 20.82
CA ALA A 177 -13.57 -3.38 21.63
C ALA A 177 -14.78 -4.32 21.73
N THR A 178 -14.54 -5.62 21.60
CA THR A 178 -15.57 -6.65 21.68
C THR A 178 -15.10 -7.80 22.55
N LEU A 179 -16.03 -8.36 23.34
CA LEU A 179 -15.75 -9.53 24.15
C LEU A 179 -16.00 -10.79 23.32
N GLN A 180 -15.01 -11.69 23.27
CA GLN A 180 -15.12 -12.95 22.50
C GLN A 180 -15.57 -14.14 23.36
N THR A 181 -15.58 -13.97 24.67
CA THR A 181 -15.97 -15.00 25.65
C THR A 181 -17.27 -14.61 26.35
N ALA A 182 -18.17 -15.56 26.56
CA ALA A 182 -19.37 -15.35 27.38
C ALA A 182 -18.99 -15.12 28.86
N PRO A 183 -19.91 -14.60 29.70
CA PRO A 183 -19.76 -14.61 31.15
C PRO A 183 -19.38 -16.00 31.66
N GLN A 184 -18.43 -16.08 32.59
CA GLN A 184 -17.87 -17.33 33.07
C GLN A 184 -18.17 -17.56 34.55
N GLN A 185 -18.06 -18.82 34.96
CA GLN A 185 -18.17 -19.22 36.36
C GLN A 185 -16.97 -20.07 36.74
N ALA A 186 -16.47 -19.89 37.95
CA ALA A 186 -15.38 -20.69 38.49
C ALA A 186 -15.52 -20.88 40.00
N ASN A 187 -14.81 -21.88 40.54
CA ASN A 187 -14.78 -22.11 41.99
C ASN A 187 -13.97 -21.00 42.67
N ALA A 188 -14.19 -20.83 43.98
CA ALA A 188 -13.36 -19.95 44.78
C ALA A 188 -11.87 -20.34 44.68
N GLY A 189 -11.02 -19.35 44.42
CA GLY A 189 -9.58 -19.50 44.22
C GLY A 189 -9.17 -19.80 42.77
N GLU A 190 -10.11 -20.11 41.87
CA GLU A 190 -9.80 -20.31 40.45
C GLU A 190 -9.81 -18.99 39.68
N THR A 191 -9.02 -18.95 38.60
CA THR A 191 -8.93 -17.81 37.69
C THR A 191 -9.58 -18.15 36.36
N VAL A 192 -10.47 -17.27 35.91
CA VAL A 192 -11.08 -17.31 34.57
C VAL A 192 -10.33 -16.39 33.61
N GLN A 193 -10.37 -16.73 32.32
CA GLN A 193 -9.74 -15.95 31.25
C GLN A 193 -10.81 -15.48 30.26
N TYR A 194 -10.87 -14.17 30.07
CA TYR A 194 -11.65 -13.52 29.03
C TYR A 194 -10.75 -13.09 27.88
N THR A 195 -11.24 -13.19 26.65
CA THR A 195 -10.54 -12.68 25.47
C THR A 195 -11.28 -11.45 24.93
N VAL A 196 -10.56 -10.34 24.82
CA VAL A 196 -11.07 -9.08 24.26
C VAL A 196 -10.39 -8.84 22.92
N ALA A 197 -11.19 -8.61 21.88
CA ALA A 197 -10.72 -8.17 20.57
C ALA A 197 -10.85 -6.65 20.45
N VAL A 198 -9.77 -6.00 20.01
CA VAL A 198 -9.67 -4.56 19.80
C VAL A 198 -9.40 -4.31 18.33
N THR A 199 -10.21 -3.47 17.70
CA THR A 199 -10.02 -3.08 16.29
C THR A 199 -9.69 -1.60 16.23
N ASN A 200 -8.58 -1.26 15.58
CA ASN A 200 -8.26 0.11 15.19
C ASN A 200 -9.19 0.52 14.03
N THR A 201 -10.15 1.41 14.29
CA THR A 201 -11.07 1.91 13.25
C THR A 201 -10.57 3.17 12.56
N GLY A 202 -9.40 3.66 12.95
CA GLY A 202 -8.68 4.73 12.27
C GLY A 202 -7.99 4.27 10.98
N ASN A 203 -7.33 5.21 10.29
CA ASN A 203 -6.54 4.95 9.09
C ASN A 203 -5.02 5.04 9.32
N ALA A 204 -4.61 5.28 10.57
CA ALA A 204 -3.21 5.43 10.97
C ALA A 204 -2.85 4.36 12.03
N PRO A 205 -1.60 3.89 12.07
CA PRO A 205 -1.13 3.02 13.13
C PRO A 205 -1.24 3.67 14.51
N ASP A 206 -1.68 2.89 15.49
CA ASP A 206 -1.88 3.36 16.86
C ASP A 206 -1.52 2.28 17.90
N LEU A 207 -1.38 2.71 19.13
CA LEU A 207 -1.20 1.93 20.35
C LEU A 207 -2.37 2.22 21.28
N TYR A 208 -2.87 1.21 21.99
CA TYR A 208 -3.98 1.42 22.91
C TYR A 208 -3.64 1.06 24.35
N ASP A 209 -3.84 2.03 25.23
CA ASP A 209 -3.76 1.83 26.68
C ASP A 209 -4.97 1.06 27.17
N ILE A 210 -4.74 0.14 28.09
CA ILE A 210 -5.77 -0.71 28.69
C ILE A 210 -5.85 -0.37 30.17
N THR A 211 -7.06 -0.08 30.63
CA THR A 211 -7.35 0.20 32.03
C THR A 211 -8.51 -0.66 32.51
N ILE A 212 -8.47 -1.04 33.80
CA ILE A 212 -9.53 -1.80 34.46
C ILE A 212 -10.12 -0.92 35.56
N SER A 213 -11.44 -0.87 35.64
CA SER A 213 -12.18 -0.17 36.69
C SER A 213 -13.39 -0.99 37.15
N GLY A 214 -13.92 -0.65 38.34
CA GLY A 214 -15.13 -1.27 38.87
C GLY A 214 -14.99 -2.70 39.42
N ALA A 215 -13.83 -3.35 39.25
CA ALA A 215 -13.59 -4.71 39.72
C ALA A 215 -13.51 -4.78 41.26
N ALA A 216 -14.39 -5.57 41.89
CA ALA A 216 -14.25 -5.92 43.31
C ALA A 216 -13.33 -7.14 43.50
N TRP A 217 -13.27 -8.03 42.50
CA TRP A 217 -12.41 -9.21 42.51
C TRP A 217 -11.06 -8.91 41.86
N SER A 218 -10.04 -9.72 42.19
CA SER A 218 -8.69 -9.56 41.65
C SER A 218 -8.70 -9.76 40.13
N THR A 219 -8.53 -8.67 39.40
CA THR A 219 -8.60 -8.62 37.93
C THR A 219 -7.32 -8.02 37.35
N SER A 220 -6.78 -8.65 36.31
CA SER A 220 -5.56 -8.19 35.65
C SER A 220 -5.64 -8.32 34.13
N ALA A 221 -4.96 -7.41 33.44
CA ALA A 221 -4.79 -7.39 31.99
C ALA A 221 -3.43 -6.73 31.67
N PRO A 222 -2.88 -6.92 30.45
CA PRO A 222 -1.78 -6.10 29.97
C PRO A 222 -2.16 -4.61 30.01
N ALA A 223 -1.19 -3.73 30.24
CA ALA A 223 -1.43 -2.28 30.28
C ALA A 223 -1.57 -1.65 28.87
N LEU A 224 -1.18 -2.38 27.83
CA LEU A 224 -1.07 -1.90 26.46
C LEU A 224 -1.29 -3.07 25.51
N ILE A 225 -2.00 -2.82 24.40
CA ILE A 225 -1.93 -3.66 23.21
C ILE A 225 -0.94 -3.04 22.21
N GLY A 226 -0.15 -3.88 21.56
CA GLY A 226 0.88 -3.45 20.61
C GLY A 226 0.31 -2.68 19.40
N TYR A 227 1.19 -2.33 18.47
CA TYR A 227 0.81 -1.54 17.29
C TYR A 227 -0.26 -2.26 16.47
N LEU A 228 -1.35 -1.57 16.20
CA LEU A 228 -2.39 -1.98 15.24
C LEU A 228 -2.42 -0.98 14.11
N ASN A 229 -2.26 -1.45 12.87
CA ASN A 229 -2.49 -0.65 11.68
C ASN A 229 -3.98 -0.26 11.56
N GLY A 230 -4.29 0.75 10.75
CA GLY A 230 -5.68 1.11 10.48
C GLY A 230 -6.46 -0.07 9.92
N GLY A 231 -7.61 -0.39 10.52
CA GLY A 231 -8.43 -1.56 10.20
C GLY A 231 -7.97 -2.89 10.81
N GLU A 232 -6.83 -2.92 11.50
CA GLU A 232 -6.29 -4.15 12.10
C GLU A 232 -6.99 -4.47 13.44
N THR A 233 -7.14 -5.76 13.70
CA THR A 233 -7.69 -6.29 14.97
C THR A 233 -6.61 -7.06 15.72
N GLY A 234 -6.39 -6.68 16.97
CA GLY A 234 -5.58 -7.45 17.92
C GLY A 234 -6.42 -8.00 19.08
N THR A 235 -5.88 -8.95 19.82
CA THR A 235 -6.56 -9.54 21.00
C THR A 235 -5.66 -9.52 22.23
N PHE A 236 -6.25 -9.38 23.41
CA PHE A 236 -5.57 -9.59 24.68
C PHE A 236 -6.46 -10.35 25.66
N SER A 237 -5.85 -10.88 26.73
CA SER A 237 -6.54 -11.63 27.76
C SER A 237 -6.69 -10.83 29.05
N VAL A 238 -7.86 -10.97 29.68
CA VAL A 238 -8.19 -10.44 31.00
C VAL A 238 -8.40 -11.62 31.95
N TYR A 239 -7.73 -11.61 33.08
CA TYR A 239 -7.80 -12.68 34.09
C TYR A 239 -8.53 -12.18 35.31
N VAL A 240 -9.55 -12.92 35.77
CA VAL A 240 -10.32 -12.61 36.99
C VAL A 240 -10.23 -13.80 37.94
N THR A 241 -9.81 -13.57 39.18
CA THR A 241 -9.72 -14.61 40.21
C THR A 241 -10.92 -14.52 41.15
N VAL A 242 -11.68 -15.60 41.28
CA VAL A 242 -12.86 -15.66 42.16
C VAL A 242 -12.38 -15.72 43.61
N PRO A 243 -12.75 -14.77 44.48
CA PRO A 243 -12.36 -14.81 45.89
C PRO A 243 -13.11 -15.93 46.64
N GLY A 244 -12.67 -16.23 47.87
CA GLY A 244 -13.50 -17.00 48.79
C GLY A 244 -14.77 -16.22 49.14
N GLY A 245 -15.94 -16.85 49.04
CA GLY A 245 -17.21 -16.14 49.20
C GLY A 245 -18.46 -17.02 49.10
N VAL A 246 -19.62 -16.37 49.04
CA VAL A 246 -20.91 -17.06 48.93
C VAL A 246 -21.10 -17.55 47.49
N PRO A 247 -21.43 -18.83 47.27
CA PRO A 247 -21.69 -19.32 45.94
C PRO A 247 -22.86 -18.57 45.29
N GLY A 248 -22.70 -18.19 44.01
CA GLY A 248 -23.67 -17.38 43.26
C GLY A 248 -23.38 -15.88 43.24
N GLU A 249 -22.43 -15.39 44.05
CA GLU A 249 -21.96 -14.00 43.97
C GLU A 249 -21.30 -13.71 42.61
N SER A 250 -21.48 -12.51 42.06
CA SER A 250 -20.90 -12.11 40.78
C SER A 250 -20.20 -10.77 40.88
N ASP A 251 -19.12 -10.61 40.11
CA ASP A 251 -18.40 -9.34 39.95
C ASP A 251 -18.34 -8.92 38.49
N GLN A 252 -18.31 -7.61 38.28
CA GLN A 252 -18.16 -7.00 36.97
C GLN A 252 -16.94 -6.08 36.96
N ALA A 253 -16.05 -6.29 35.99
CA ALA A 253 -14.93 -5.41 35.73
C ALA A 253 -15.11 -4.74 34.36
N GLN A 254 -15.05 -3.41 34.33
CA GLN A 254 -15.00 -2.66 33.09
C GLN A 254 -13.57 -2.58 32.59
N VAL A 255 -13.38 -2.96 31.33
CA VAL A 255 -12.09 -2.88 30.63
C VAL A 255 -12.22 -1.80 29.58
N THR A 256 -11.45 -0.74 29.73
CA THR A 256 -11.44 0.41 28.82
C THR A 256 -10.14 0.42 28.03
N VAL A 257 -10.28 0.55 26.72
CA VAL A 257 -9.20 0.62 25.73
C VAL A 257 -9.22 2.02 25.14
N THR A 258 -8.10 2.75 25.25
CA THR A 258 -7.99 4.16 24.85
C THR A 258 -6.84 4.34 23.88
N SER A 259 -7.07 5.07 22.78
CA SER A 259 -6.03 5.43 21.82
C SER A 259 -4.96 6.30 22.48
N ARG A 260 -3.68 6.02 22.21
CA ARG A 260 -2.56 6.88 22.63
C ARG A 260 -2.38 8.09 21.75
N LYS A 261 -2.83 8.03 20.50
CA LYS A 261 -2.72 9.14 19.55
C LYS A 261 -3.86 10.14 19.67
N ASP A 262 -5.03 9.70 20.12
CA ASP A 262 -6.18 10.55 20.42
C ASP A 262 -6.94 10.01 21.65
N ALA A 263 -6.69 10.61 22.81
CA ALA A 263 -7.27 10.19 24.08
C ALA A 263 -8.81 10.32 24.15
N LEU A 264 -9.44 11.01 23.20
CA LEU A 264 -10.91 11.06 23.09
C LEU A 264 -11.48 9.78 22.47
N GLN A 265 -10.67 8.99 21.77
CA GLN A 265 -11.07 7.73 21.18
C GLN A 265 -10.85 6.60 22.17
N SER A 266 -11.95 6.06 22.70
CA SER A 266 -11.93 4.91 23.59
C SER A 266 -13.10 3.97 23.36
N ALA A 267 -12.93 2.71 23.74
CA ALA A 267 -13.97 1.69 23.73
C ALA A 267 -13.92 0.93 25.06
N SER A 268 -15.06 0.42 25.51
CA SER A 268 -15.14 -0.33 26.76
C SER A 268 -15.94 -1.61 26.59
N VAL A 269 -15.53 -2.64 27.31
CA VAL A 269 -16.27 -3.90 27.48
C VAL A 269 -16.41 -4.20 28.97
N VAL A 270 -17.39 -5.02 29.33
CA VAL A 270 -17.58 -5.48 30.71
C VAL A 270 -17.40 -6.98 30.75
N VAL A 271 -16.50 -7.46 31.60
CA VAL A 271 -16.39 -8.89 31.92
C VAL A 271 -17.20 -9.19 33.17
N THR A 272 -17.94 -10.29 33.17
CA THR A 272 -18.79 -10.71 34.30
C THR A 272 -18.41 -12.12 34.72
N THR A 273 -18.02 -12.30 35.97
CA THR A 273 -17.64 -13.60 36.55
C THR A 273 -18.56 -13.93 37.72
N THR A 274 -19.00 -15.18 37.84
CA THR A 274 -19.83 -15.66 38.95
C THR A 274 -19.14 -16.79 39.73
N ALA A 275 -19.18 -16.74 41.06
CA ALA A 275 -18.69 -17.79 41.93
C ALA A 275 -19.62 -19.01 41.83
N LYS A 276 -19.05 -20.19 41.53
CA LYS A 276 -19.84 -21.40 41.29
C LYS A 276 -20.49 -21.94 42.57
N GLY A 277 -21.77 -22.29 42.48
CA GLY A 277 -22.57 -23.04 43.47
C GLY A 277 -22.04 -24.43 43.77
N TYR A 278 -21.93 -24.83 45.05
CA TYR A 278 -21.91 -26.24 45.43
C TYR A 278 -23.34 -26.74 45.66
N ALA A 279 -23.72 -27.85 45.04
CA ALA A 279 -24.89 -28.62 45.44
C ALA A 279 -24.45 -29.67 46.47
N VAL A 280 -24.80 -29.47 47.75
CA VAL A 280 -24.57 -30.48 48.79
C VAL A 280 -25.70 -31.51 48.71
N PHE A 281 -25.41 -32.71 48.19
CA PHE A 281 -26.32 -33.85 48.31
C PHE A 281 -26.08 -34.54 49.66
N LEU A 282 -27.00 -34.34 50.61
CA LEU A 282 -27.08 -35.13 51.83
C LEU A 282 -27.94 -36.38 51.55
N PRO A 283 -27.38 -37.60 51.47
CA PRO A 283 -28.21 -38.80 51.44
C PRO A 283 -28.94 -38.91 52.79
N VAL A 284 -30.28 -38.86 52.75
CA VAL A 284 -31.11 -39.15 53.91
C VAL A 284 -30.97 -40.64 54.21
N LEU A 285 -30.22 -40.98 55.25
CA LEU A 285 -30.26 -42.32 55.85
C LEU A 285 -31.50 -42.41 56.74
N VAL A 286 -32.56 -43.01 56.21
CA VAL A 286 -33.72 -43.40 57.01
C VAL A 286 -33.32 -44.61 57.85
N ARG A 287 -33.55 -44.51 59.17
CA ARG A 287 -33.22 -45.54 60.17
C ARG A 287 -34.19 -46.70 60.15
#